data_AF-A0A7C3HTF5-F1
#
_entry.id   AF-A0A7C3HTF5-F1
#
_cell.length_a   1.000
_cell.length_b   1.000
_cell.length_c   1.000
_cell.angle_alpha   90.00
_cell.angle_beta   90.00
_cell.angle_gamma   90.00
#
_symmetry.space_group_name_H-M   'P 1'
#
loop_
_entity.id
_entity.type
_entity.pdbx_description
1 polymer ?
#
loop_
_entity_poly.entity_id
_entity_poly.type
_entity_poly.pdbx_seq_one_letter_code
_entity_poly.pdbx_strand_id
1 'polypeptide(L)'
;SNTPALWQRCIDHWRDMAVDLNLEPRFEESYLGLLCSRAYIRVGATLQGMVFVGGIAPDNWPPTLEKIREIAADLDVDFSLFINHVEDIYMMDEAEQAHVLSLIQPVADVVSHILNERIVLMRKLDQISRITAV
;
A
#
# COMPACT_ATOMS: atom_id res chain seq x y z
N SER A 1 -15.09 -15.30 2.84
CA SER A 1 -15.17 -15.00 4.27
C SER A 1 -15.07 -13.48 4.44
N ASN A 2 -16.00 -12.83 5.15
CA ASN A 2 -15.94 -11.40 5.44
C ASN A 2 -15.52 -11.22 6.90
N THR A 3 -14.23 -11.44 7.19
CA THR A 3 -13.69 -11.44 8.55
C THR A 3 -13.17 -10.04 8.89
N PRO A 4 -13.86 -9.24 9.73
CA PRO A 4 -13.48 -7.85 10.00
C PRO A 4 -12.08 -7.69 10.61
N ALA A 5 -11.60 -8.72 11.34
CA ALA A 5 -10.28 -8.72 11.97
C ALA A 5 -9.13 -8.69 10.94
N LEU A 6 -9.28 -9.41 9.81
CA LEU A 6 -8.29 -9.45 8.74
C LEU A 6 -8.12 -8.07 8.09
N TRP A 7 -9.23 -7.38 7.85
CA TRP A 7 -9.21 -6.01 7.33
C TRP A 7 -8.53 -5.03 8.30
N GLN A 8 -8.78 -5.18 9.60
CA GLN A 8 -8.17 -4.32 10.60
C GLN A 8 -6.64 -4.46 10.60
N ARG A 9 -6.11 -5.68 10.52
CA ARG A 9 -4.66 -5.93 10.42
C ARG A 9 -4.04 -5.31 9.18
N CYS A 10 -4.70 -5.41 8.03
CA CYS A 10 -4.24 -4.75 6.80
C CYS A 10 -4.22 -3.22 6.94
N ILE A 11 -5.28 -2.63 7.52
CA ILE A 11 -5.36 -1.19 7.76
C ILE A 11 -4.25 -0.74 8.71
N ASP A 12 -3.98 -1.48 9.77
CA ASP A 12 -2.94 -1.14 10.74
C ASP A 12 -1.55 -1.20 10.10
N HIS A 13 -1.26 -2.25 9.32
CA HIS A 13 0.00 -2.33 8.56
C HIS A 13 0.17 -1.15 7.58
N TRP A 14 -0.90 -0.76 6.87
CA TRP A 14 -0.85 0.40 5.98
C TRP A 14 -0.62 1.72 6.74
N ARG A 15 -1.16 1.86 7.95
CA ARG A 15 -0.88 3.02 8.80
C ARG A 15 0.58 3.05 9.25
N ASP A 16 1.13 1.91 9.64
CA ASP A 16 2.54 1.79 10.03
C ASP A 16 3.45 2.19 8.87
N MET A 17 3.16 1.69 7.67
CA MET A 17 3.86 2.12 6.46
C MET A 17 3.70 3.62 6.21
N ALA A 18 2.52 4.20 6.43
CA ALA A 18 2.29 5.62 6.17
C ALA A 18 3.11 6.55 7.10
N VAL A 19 3.46 6.11 8.31
CA VAL A 19 4.21 6.92 9.29
C VAL A 19 5.73 6.69 9.26
N ASP A 20 6.21 5.70 8.51
CA ASP A 20 7.64 5.46 8.33
C ASP A 20 8.34 6.67 7.67
N LEU A 21 9.54 6.99 8.13
CA LEU A 21 10.31 8.14 7.66
C LEU A 21 11.07 7.84 6.36
N ASN A 22 11.18 6.58 5.96
CA ASN A 22 11.85 6.23 4.72
C ASN A 22 11.01 6.65 3.51
N LEU A 23 11.56 7.56 2.70
CA LEU A 23 10.87 8.10 1.53
C LEU A 23 11.09 7.25 0.28
N GLU A 24 12.15 6.45 0.24
CA GLU A 24 12.47 5.64 -0.92
C GLU A 24 11.59 4.37 -0.95
N PRO A 25 10.97 4.06 -2.10
CA PRO A 25 10.26 2.81 -2.27
C PRO A 25 11.20 1.62 -2.13
N ARG A 26 10.84 0.69 -1.27
CA ARG A 26 11.46 -0.62 -1.12
C ARG A 26 10.40 -1.67 -0.84
N PHE A 27 10.69 -2.93 -1.12
CA PHE A 27 9.86 -4.01 -0.64
C PHE A 27 10.15 -4.31 0.83
N GLU A 28 9.09 -4.48 1.61
CA GLU A 28 9.11 -4.89 3.00
C GLU A 28 8.10 -6.02 3.20
N GLU A 29 8.44 -6.97 4.08
CA GLU A 29 7.51 -8.02 4.46
C GLU A 29 6.41 -7.48 5.37
N SER A 30 5.17 -7.79 5.01
CA SER A 30 4.00 -7.58 5.86
C SER A 30 3.90 -8.65 6.94
N TYR A 31 2.94 -8.48 7.86
CA TYR A 31 2.65 -9.47 8.90
C TYR A 31 2.25 -10.85 8.34
N LEU A 32 1.83 -10.92 7.07
CA LEU A 32 1.51 -12.16 6.36
C LEU A 32 2.74 -12.82 5.71
N GLY A 33 3.92 -12.21 5.81
CA GLY A 33 5.12 -12.65 5.09
C GLY A 33 5.11 -12.29 3.60
N LEU A 34 4.19 -11.41 3.18
CA LEU A 34 4.06 -10.95 1.80
C LEU A 34 4.78 -9.62 1.61
N LEU A 35 5.45 -9.46 0.48
CA LEU A 35 6.11 -8.23 0.09
C LEU A 35 5.09 -7.14 -0.25
N CYS A 36 5.37 -5.96 0.29
CA CYS A 36 4.63 -4.73 0.11
C CYS A 36 5.61 -3.59 -0.17
N SER A 37 5.22 -2.62 -0.98
CA SER A 37 5.95 -1.37 -1.18
C SER A 37 4.98 -0.19 -1.24
N ARG A 38 5.52 1.01 -1.05
CA ARG A 38 4.75 2.25 -1.10
C ARG A 38 5.55 3.39 -1.71
N ALA A 39 4.82 4.39 -2.21
CA ALA A 39 5.34 5.71 -2.53
C ALA A 39 4.42 6.79 -1.98
N TYR A 40 4.97 7.92 -1.59
CA TYR A 40 4.21 8.99 -0.94
C TYR A 40 3.62 9.99 -1.93
N ILE A 41 2.37 10.35 -1.70
CA ILE A 41 1.67 11.43 -2.41
C ILE A 41 1.79 12.70 -1.56
N ARG A 42 2.54 13.69 -2.03
CA ARG A 42 2.81 14.94 -1.31
C ARG A 42 2.27 16.13 -2.07
N VAL A 43 1.64 17.06 -1.35
CA VAL A 43 1.25 18.36 -1.91
C VAL A 43 1.87 19.46 -1.05
N GLY A 44 2.88 20.13 -1.60
CA GLY A 44 3.75 21.01 -0.83
C GLY A 44 4.50 20.22 0.25
N ALA A 45 4.47 20.70 1.49
CA ALA A 45 5.08 20.02 2.65
C ALA A 45 4.18 18.96 3.29
N THR A 46 2.94 18.79 2.83
CA THR A 46 1.94 17.92 3.47
C THR A 46 1.88 16.58 2.77
N LEU A 47 1.94 15.50 3.56
CA LEU A 47 1.62 14.15 3.10
C LEU A 47 0.10 14.01 2.96
N GLN A 48 -0.38 13.74 1.74
CA GLN A 48 -1.80 13.60 1.43
C GLN A 48 -2.25 12.14 1.35
N GLY A 49 -1.31 11.21 1.11
CA GLY A 49 -1.59 9.79 1.03
C GLY A 49 -0.40 9.00 0.52
N MET A 50 -0.65 7.76 0.09
CA MET A 50 0.36 6.88 -0.49
C MET A 50 -0.22 6.05 -1.64
N VAL A 51 0.62 5.72 -2.60
CA VAL A 51 0.41 4.61 -3.54
C VAL A 51 0.98 3.36 -2.88
N PHE A 52 0.24 2.26 -2.91
CA PHE A 52 0.61 0.99 -2.28
C PHE A 52 0.58 -0.13 -3.31
N VAL A 53 1.57 -1.00 -3.25
CA VAL A 53 1.60 -2.30 -3.94
C VAL A 53 1.88 -3.37 -2.90
N GLY A 54 1.23 -4.51 -2.97
CA GLY A 54 1.47 -5.58 -2.03
C GLY A 54 0.73 -6.86 -2.36
N GLY A 55 0.85 -7.85 -1.49
CA GLY A 55 0.36 -9.20 -1.77
C GLY A 55 1.26 -9.98 -2.73
N ILE A 56 2.53 -9.60 -2.78
CA ILE A 56 3.55 -10.26 -3.61
C ILE A 56 4.25 -11.31 -2.75
N ALA A 57 4.41 -12.51 -3.26
CA ALA A 57 5.15 -13.54 -2.56
C ALA A 57 6.68 -13.30 -2.65
N PRO A 58 7.41 -13.45 -1.53
CA PRO A 58 8.87 -13.48 -1.55
C PRO A 58 9.41 -14.78 -2.19
N ASP A 59 10.70 -14.81 -2.52
CA ASP A 59 11.34 -15.96 -3.17
C ASP A 59 11.26 -17.26 -2.36
N ASN A 60 11.16 -17.14 -1.04
CA ASN A 60 11.05 -18.27 -0.11
C ASN A 60 9.60 -18.70 0.15
N TRP A 61 8.64 -18.25 -0.68
CA TRP A 61 7.24 -18.65 -0.58
C TRP A 61 7.01 -20.06 -1.17
N PRO A 62 6.14 -20.90 -0.57
CA PRO A 62 5.33 -20.66 0.63
C PRO A 62 6.12 -20.72 1.94
N PRO A 63 5.64 -20.05 3.00
CA PRO A 63 6.32 -20.04 4.30
C PRO A 63 6.24 -21.42 4.97
N THR A 64 6.99 -21.61 6.06
CA THR A 64 7.00 -22.90 6.77
C THR A 64 5.61 -23.27 7.29
N LEU A 65 5.33 -24.59 7.42
CA LEU A 65 4.05 -25.07 7.97
C LEU A 65 3.73 -24.49 9.35
N GLU A 66 4.76 -24.24 10.17
CA GLU A 66 4.63 -23.56 11.46
C GLU A 66 4.10 -22.14 11.26
N LYS A 67 4.73 -21.37 10.36
CA LYS A 67 4.30 -20.00 10.06
C LYS A 67 2.90 -19.94 9.43
N ILE A 68 2.56 -20.90 8.57
CA ILE A 68 1.21 -21.02 7.99
C ILE A 68 0.17 -21.23 9.09
N ARG A 69 0.46 -22.06 10.10
CA ARG A 69 -0.44 -22.25 11.25
C ARG A 69 -0.60 -20.99 12.09
N GLU A 70 0.50 -20.28 12.33
CA GLU A 70 0.46 -18.99 13.04
C GLU A 70 -0.43 -17.98 12.30
N ILE A 71 -0.20 -17.80 11.00
CA ILE A 71 -0.99 -16.86 10.18
C ILE A 71 -2.47 -17.26 10.17
N ALA A 72 -2.77 -18.54 9.97
CA ALA A 72 -4.16 -19.03 9.98
C ALA A 72 -4.86 -18.76 11.32
N ALA A 73 -4.16 -19.00 12.44
CA ALA A 73 -4.67 -18.72 13.78
C ALA A 73 -4.88 -17.22 14.02
N ASP A 74 -3.91 -16.38 13.64
CA ASP A 74 -3.99 -14.93 13.78
C ASP A 74 -5.13 -14.30 12.97
N LEU A 75 -5.44 -14.90 11.82
CA LEU A 75 -6.52 -14.48 10.94
C LEU A 75 -7.89 -15.09 11.27
N ASP A 76 -7.95 -16.01 12.24
CA ASP A 76 -9.14 -16.80 12.56
C ASP A 76 -9.69 -17.53 11.31
N VAL A 77 -8.78 -18.13 10.53
CA VAL A 77 -9.09 -18.91 9.32
C VAL A 77 -8.76 -20.37 9.57
N ASP A 78 -9.63 -21.26 9.08
CA ASP A 78 -9.38 -22.70 9.13
C ASP A 78 -8.06 -23.06 8.42
N PHE A 79 -7.20 -23.81 9.11
CA PHE A 79 -5.87 -24.16 8.59
C PHE A 79 -5.96 -25.00 7.31
N SER A 80 -6.92 -25.92 7.21
CA SER A 80 -7.10 -26.75 6.02
C SER A 80 -7.59 -25.94 4.83
N LEU A 81 -8.42 -24.92 5.05
CA LEU A 81 -8.77 -23.96 4.01
C LEU A 81 -7.57 -23.10 3.59
N PHE A 82 -6.81 -22.58 4.55
CA PHE A 82 -5.69 -21.68 4.27
C PHE A 82 -4.55 -22.39 3.52
N ILE A 83 -4.17 -23.61 3.93
CA ILE A 83 -3.11 -24.38 3.26
C ILE A 83 -3.46 -24.72 1.80
N ASN A 84 -4.73 -24.96 1.49
CA ASN A 84 -5.17 -25.25 0.13
C ASN A 84 -5.08 -24.05 -0.81
N HIS A 85 -4.93 -22.84 -0.27
CA HIS A 85 -4.86 -21.58 -1.02
C HIS A 85 -3.56 -20.81 -0.77
N VAL A 86 -2.60 -21.38 -0.03
CA VAL A 86 -1.35 -20.67 0.33
C VAL A 86 -0.50 -20.33 -0.90
N GLU A 87 -0.63 -21.11 -1.97
CA GLU A 87 0.08 -20.91 -3.24
C GLU A 87 -0.69 -20.03 -4.24
N ASP A 88 -1.95 -19.68 -3.95
CA ASP A 88 -2.79 -18.84 -4.81
C ASP A 88 -2.42 -17.35 -4.67
N ILE A 89 -1.16 -17.04 -4.99
CA ILE A 89 -0.57 -15.73 -4.79
C ILE A 89 0.25 -15.28 -5.98
N TYR A 90 0.41 -13.97 -6.09
CA TYR A 90 1.18 -13.36 -7.16
C TYR A 90 2.68 -13.40 -6.84
N MET A 91 3.45 -14.01 -7.74
CA MET A 91 4.91 -14.04 -7.69
C MET A 91 5.47 -12.94 -8.58
N MET A 92 6.59 -12.34 -8.18
CA MET A 92 7.37 -11.44 -9.03
C MET A 92 8.84 -11.78 -8.94
N ASP A 93 9.50 -11.92 -10.09
CA ASP A 93 10.95 -12.07 -10.13
C ASP A 93 11.67 -10.75 -9.77
N GLU A 94 12.98 -10.81 -9.55
CA GLU A 94 13.79 -9.63 -9.18
C GLU A 94 13.69 -8.49 -10.20
N ALA A 95 13.55 -8.80 -11.49
CA ALA A 95 13.46 -7.79 -12.55
C ALA A 95 12.10 -7.10 -12.53
N GLU A 96 11.01 -7.85 -12.33
CA GLU A 96 9.66 -7.33 -12.14
C GLU A 96 9.57 -6.47 -10.88
N GLN A 97 10.17 -6.93 -9.77
CA GLN A 97 10.25 -6.16 -8.53
C GLN A 97 10.98 -4.83 -8.73
N ALA A 98 12.17 -4.85 -9.36
CA ALA A 98 12.92 -3.63 -9.67
C ALA A 98 12.14 -2.68 -10.58
N HIS A 99 11.40 -3.24 -11.56
CA HIS A 99 10.55 -2.45 -12.43
C HIS A 99 9.42 -1.76 -11.66
N VAL A 100 8.72 -2.47 -10.78
CA VAL A 100 7.67 -1.89 -9.92
C VAL A 100 8.21 -0.76 -9.06
N LEU A 101 9.36 -0.97 -8.41
CA LEU A 101 10.01 0.07 -7.58
C LEU A 101 10.38 1.30 -8.42
N SER A 102 10.77 1.12 -9.69
CA SER A 102 11.06 2.23 -10.60
C SER A 102 9.81 3.05 -10.99
N LEU A 103 8.62 2.46 -10.89
CA LEU A 103 7.36 3.06 -11.35
C LEU A 103 6.48 3.61 -10.22
N ILE A 104 6.54 3.03 -9.02
CA ILE A 104 5.62 3.39 -7.94
C ILE A 104 5.75 4.86 -7.51
N GLN A 105 6.97 5.41 -7.47
CA GLN A 105 7.18 6.83 -7.17
C GLN A 105 6.68 7.74 -8.30
N PRO A 106 7.02 7.52 -9.59
CA PRO A 106 6.41 8.26 -10.68
C PRO A 106 4.87 8.28 -10.67
N VAL A 107 4.23 7.16 -10.33
CA VAL A 107 2.76 7.10 -10.19
C VAL A 107 2.29 8.02 -9.06
N ALA A 108 2.95 7.98 -7.89
CA ALA A 108 2.63 8.87 -6.77
C ALA A 108 2.86 10.35 -7.11
N ASP A 109 3.88 10.66 -7.92
CA ASP A 109 4.19 12.02 -8.37
C ASP A 109 3.11 12.55 -9.32
N VAL A 110 2.60 11.72 -10.24
CA VAL A 110 1.48 12.07 -11.11
C VAL A 110 0.24 12.40 -10.28
N VAL A 111 -0.09 11.57 -9.29
CA VAL A 111 -1.24 11.83 -8.40
C VAL A 111 -1.02 13.11 -7.58
N SER A 112 0.19 13.33 -7.08
CA SER A 112 0.59 14.55 -6.36
C SER A 112 0.38 15.80 -7.22
N HIS A 113 0.78 15.73 -8.49
CA HIS A 113 0.60 16.81 -9.44
C HIS A 113 -0.89 17.13 -9.66
N ILE A 114 -1.72 16.12 -9.92
CA ILE A 114 -3.17 16.28 -10.11
C ILE A 114 -3.83 16.92 -8.88
N LEU A 115 -3.47 16.46 -7.68
CA LEU A 115 -4.00 17.03 -6.43
C LEU A 115 -3.59 18.49 -6.25
N ASN A 116 -2.34 18.83 -6.56
CA ASN A 116 -1.85 20.20 -6.47
C ASN A 116 -2.57 21.13 -7.45
N GLU A 117 -2.78 20.71 -8.69
CA GLU A 117 -3.55 21.47 -9.68
C GLU A 117 -4.98 21.74 -9.22
N ARG A 118 -5.66 20.72 -8.68
CA ARG A 118 -7.01 20.86 -8.13
C ARG A 118 -7.06 21.92 -7.02
N ILE A 119 -6.09 21.91 -6.10
CA ILE A 119 -6.02 22.90 -5.01
C ILE A 119 -5.81 24.31 -5.56
N VAL A 120 -4.94 24.48 -6.55
CA VAL A 120 -4.68 25.77 -7.19
C VAL A 120 -5.95 26.30 -7.89
N LEU A 121 -6.65 25.45 -8.62
CA LEU A 121 -7.90 25.82 -9.30
C LEU A 121 -8.98 26.25 -8.29
N MET A 122 -9.20 25.47 -7.24
CA MET A 122 -10.19 25.79 -6.20
C MET A 122 -9.87 27.11 -5.49
N ARG A 123 -8.58 27.39 -5.23
CA ARG A 123 -8.13 28.66 -4.64
C ARG A 123 -8.46 29.85 -5.55
N LYS A 124 -8.23 29.72 -6.86
CA LYS A 124 -8.56 30.79 -7.83
C LYS A 124 -10.07 31.03 -7.90
N LEU A 125 -10.88 29.97 -7.90
CA LEU A 125 -12.35 30.09 -7.92
C LEU A 125 -12.88 30.78 -6.66
N ASP A 126 -12.35 30.45 -5.49
CA ASP A 126 -12.71 31.12 -4.22
C ASP A 126 -12.34 32.62 -4.25
N GLN A 127 -11.17 32.97 -4.80
CA GLN A 127 -10.77 34.37 -4.99
C GLN A 127 -11.72 35.13 -5.91
N ILE A 128 -12.13 34.54 -7.04
CA ILE A 128 -13.09 35.16 -7.98
C ILE A 128 -14.43 35.36 -7.28
N SER A 129 -14.94 34.34 -6.59
CA SER A 129 -16.22 34.39 -5.85
C SER A 129 -16.27 35.56 -4.86
N ARG A 130 -15.19 35.77 -4.09
CA ARG A 130 -15.08 36.88 -3.13
C ARG A 130 -15.09 38.27 -3.78
N ILE A 131 -14.57 38.40 -5.00
CA ILE A 131 -14.56 39.67 -5.73
C ILE A 131 -15.95 39.95 -6.32
N THR A 132 -16.65 38.93 -6.81
CA THR A 132 -17.97 39.06 -7.44
C THR A 132 -19.13 39.12 -6.45
N ALA A 133 -18.89 38.87 -5.16
CA ALA A 133 -19.89 38.96 -4.10
C ALA A 133 -20.05 40.38 -3.51
N VAL A 134 -19.39 41.38 -4.11
CA VAL A 134 -19.52 42.82 -3.86
C VAL A 134 -20.36 43.44 -4.97
#